data_AF-A0AA39D8D8-F1
#
_entry.id   AF-A0AA39D8D8-F1
#
_cell.length_a   1.000
_cell.length_b   1.000
_cell.length_c   1.000
_cell.angle_alpha   90.00
_cell.angle_beta   90.00
_cell.angle_gamma   90.00
#
_symmetry.space_group_name_H-M   'P 1'
#
loop_
_entity.id
_entity.type
_entity.pdbx_description
1 polymer ?
#
loop_
_entity_poly.entity_id
_entity_poly.type
_entity_poly.pdbx_seq_one_letter_code
_entity_poly.pdbx_strand_id
1 'polypeptide(L)'
;MADTGSTSSRRMWCSVPERAQLHLAMLALQFGYAGFHVVSRAALNMGISKLVFPVYRNIIALLLLAPFAYFLEKKERPALTLSFVVQFFLLALVGITANQGFYLLGLDNTSPTFASAIQNSVPAITFLMAAILRIEQVRLNRKDGLAKVLGTVLCVAGASVITLYKGPTIYSPSTRPPNTPPLFLSLGDAKGKNWTLGCIYLIGHCLSWSGWLVLQAPVLKKYPARLSVTSYTCFFGLIQFLIIALVIERNSQAWLIHSGAELFSVFYAVSDSINFVLIHRVPR
;
A
#
# COMPACT_ATOMS: atom_id res chain seq x y z
N MET A 1 58.93 -13.30 -17.81
CA MET A 1 58.67 -14.74 -17.90
C MET A 1 57.88 -15.11 -16.65
N ALA A 2 56.59 -15.47 -16.82
CA ALA A 2 55.63 -16.13 -15.92
C ALA A 2 55.37 -15.49 -14.52
N ASP A 3 54.18 -14.94 -14.23
CA ASP A 3 52.85 -15.56 -14.00
C ASP A 3 52.62 -15.95 -12.53
N THR A 4 51.82 -15.21 -11.75
CA THR A 4 50.34 -15.25 -11.59
C THR A 4 49.84 -16.31 -10.60
N GLY A 5 49.01 -15.87 -9.64
CA GLY A 5 48.15 -16.76 -8.86
C GLY A 5 47.91 -16.34 -7.40
N SER A 6 46.91 -15.50 -7.14
CA SER A 6 45.99 -15.66 -5.98
C SER A 6 44.98 -14.51 -5.76
N THR A 7 44.83 -13.56 -6.68
CA THR A 7 43.84 -12.46 -6.53
C THR A 7 42.65 -12.57 -7.49
N SER A 8 42.03 -13.75 -7.57
CA SER A 8 40.74 -13.90 -8.27
C SER A 8 39.79 -14.83 -7.53
N SER A 9 39.18 -14.32 -6.45
CA SER A 9 38.02 -15.01 -5.85
C SER A 9 37.07 -14.11 -5.07
N ARG A 10 36.98 -12.80 -5.38
CA ARG A 10 36.04 -11.93 -4.64
C ARG A 10 35.47 -10.73 -5.41
N ARG A 11 35.14 -10.91 -6.69
CA ARG A 11 34.31 -9.92 -7.40
C ARG A 11 33.52 -10.53 -8.54
N MET A 12 32.68 -11.52 -8.21
CA MET A 12 31.64 -12.02 -9.10
C MET A 12 30.26 -11.77 -8.50
N TRP A 13 30.04 -10.53 -8.04
CA TRP A 13 28.69 -9.98 -7.98
C TRP A 13 28.60 -9.04 -9.16
N CYS A 14 27.84 -9.43 -10.18
CA CYS A 14 27.50 -8.56 -11.29
C CYS A 14 27.01 -7.23 -10.71
N SER A 15 27.76 -6.16 -10.99
CA SER A 15 27.38 -4.79 -10.67
C SER A 15 26.18 -4.44 -11.56
N VAL A 16 24.99 -4.91 -11.18
CA VAL A 16 23.75 -4.55 -11.87
C VAL A 16 23.67 -3.03 -11.89
N PRO A 17 23.49 -2.39 -13.06
CA PRO A 17 23.40 -0.93 -13.15
C PRO A 17 22.33 -0.41 -12.18
N GLU A 18 22.60 0.68 -11.49
CA GLU A 18 21.69 1.25 -10.47
C GLU A 18 20.27 1.47 -11.01
N ARG A 19 20.14 1.91 -12.26
CA ARG A 19 18.83 2.03 -12.94
C ARG A 19 18.10 0.69 -13.06
N ALA A 20 18.82 -0.38 -13.39
CA ALA A 20 18.25 -1.72 -13.47
C ALA A 20 17.85 -2.24 -12.08
N GLN A 21 18.62 -1.91 -11.03
CA GLN A 21 18.24 -2.22 -9.65
C GLN A 21 16.94 -1.51 -9.24
N LEU A 22 16.80 -0.23 -9.57
CA LEU A 22 15.58 0.54 -9.30
C LEU A 22 14.37 -0.03 -10.05
N HIS A 23 14.52 -0.38 -11.33
CA HIS A 23 13.45 -1.00 -12.10
C HIS A 23 13.05 -2.38 -11.56
N LEU A 24 14.03 -3.20 -11.16
CA LEU A 24 13.77 -4.51 -10.56
C LEU A 24 13.08 -4.37 -9.20
N ALA A 25 13.50 -3.42 -8.37
CA ALA A 25 12.85 -3.13 -7.08
C ALA A 25 11.41 -2.65 -7.27
N MET A 26 11.16 -1.78 -8.26
CA MET A 26 9.81 -1.34 -8.61
C MET A 26 8.94 -2.48 -9.12
N LEU A 27 9.48 -3.36 -9.96
CA LEU A 27 8.77 -4.55 -10.46
C LEU A 27 8.40 -5.49 -9.31
N ALA A 28 9.34 -5.77 -8.41
CA ALA A 28 9.11 -6.60 -7.23
C ALA A 28 8.04 -5.99 -6.30
N LEU A 29 8.06 -4.67 -6.12
CA LEU A 29 7.04 -3.96 -5.34
C LEU A 29 5.66 -4.09 -5.98
N GLN A 30 5.54 -3.93 -7.30
CA GLN A 30 4.26 -4.07 -8.00
C GLN A 30 3.72 -5.51 -7.93
N PHE A 31 4.60 -6.51 -8.01
CA PHE A 31 4.21 -7.89 -7.80
C PHE A 31 3.70 -8.13 -6.36
N GLY A 32 4.39 -7.54 -5.36
CA GLY A 32 3.95 -7.53 -3.97
C GLY A 32 2.54 -6.96 -3.80
N TYR A 33 2.27 -5.78 -4.38
CA TYR A 33 0.96 -5.14 -4.36
C TYR A 33 -0.13 -5.96 -5.05
N ALA A 34 0.17 -6.53 -6.22
CA ALA A 34 -0.78 -7.41 -6.91
C ALA A 34 -1.17 -8.61 -6.03
N GLY A 35 -0.19 -9.25 -5.39
CA GLY A 35 -0.44 -10.33 -4.44
C GLY A 35 -1.21 -9.86 -3.20
N PHE A 36 -0.96 -8.63 -2.70
CA PHE A 36 -1.66 -8.07 -1.55
C PHE A 36 -3.16 -7.94 -1.80
N HIS A 37 -3.59 -7.56 -3.01
CA HIS A 37 -5.00 -7.52 -3.38
C HIS A 37 -5.68 -8.89 -3.35
N VAL A 38 -5.00 -9.90 -3.88
CA VAL A 38 -5.50 -11.28 -3.91
C VAL A 38 -5.57 -11.87 -2.50
N VAL A 39 -4.49 -11.74 -1.72
CA VAL A 39 -4.41 -12.26 -0.35
C VAL A 39 -5.41 -11.56 0.57
N SER A 40 -5.56 -10.24 0.46
CA SER A 40 -6.56 -9.50 1.25
C SER A 40 -7.97 -9.97 0.93
N ARG A 41 -8.29 -10.22 -0.34
CA ARG A 41 -9.61 -10.75 -0.72
C ARG A 41 -9.82 -12.17 -0.23
N ALA A 42 -8.80 -13.02 -0.31
CA ALA A 42 -8.85 -14.36 0.25
C ALA A 42 -9.12 -14.33 1.76
N ALA A 43 -8.42 -13.47 2.51
CA ALA A 43 -8.65 -13.25 3.94
C ALA A 43 -10.08 -12.81 4.26
N LEU A 44 -10.66 -11.89 3.48
CA LEU A 44 -12.05 -11.48 3.66
C LEU A 44 -13.03 -12.62 3.35
N ASN A 45 -12.76 -13.43 2.34
CA ASN A 45 -13.57 -14.60 2.01
C ASN A 45 -13.48 -15.72 3.07
N MET A 46 -12.37 -15.80 3.82
CA MET A 46 -12.24 -16.68 4.98
C MET A 46 -13.01 -16.18 6.21
N GLY A 47 -13.54 -14.96 6.17
CA GLY A 47 -14.33 -14.38 7.26
C GLY A 47 -13.54 -13.56 8.28
N ILE A 48 -12.27 -13.22 8.01
CA ILE A 48 -11.52 -12.32 8.90
C ILE A 48 -12.22 -10.96 8.95
N SER A 49 -12.40 -10.41 10.17
CA SER A 49 -12.99 -9.09 10.32
C SER A 49 -12.14 -8.01 9.65
N LYS A 50 -12.81 -7.16 8.87
CA LYS A 50 -12.25 -6.01 8.15
C LYS A 50 -11.56 -5.00 9.08
N LEU A 51 -11.93 -4.97 10.36
CA LEU A 51 -11.37 -4.06 11.35
C LEU A 51 -10.25 -4.70 12.17
N VAL A 52 -10.34 -6.01 12.42
CA VAL A 52 -9.33 -6.76 13.18
C VAL A 52 -8.10 -7.08 12.32
N PHE A 53 -8.28 -7.37 11.03
CA PHE A 53 -7.19 -7.59 10.08
C PHE A 53 -6.12 -6.47 10.08
N PRO A 54 -6.49 -5.18 9.92
CA PRO A 54 -5.51 -4.09 9.97
C PRO A 54 -4.94 -3.88 11.38
N VAL A 55 -5.65 -4.21 12.46
CA VAL A 55 -5.08 -4.17 13.82
C VAL A 55 -3.90 -5.12 13.93
N TYR A 56 -4.06 -6.40 13.57
CA TYR A 56 -2.95 -7.36 13.61
C TYR A 56 -1.80 -6.97 12.70
N ARG A 57 -2.11 -6.52 11.48
CA ARG A 57 -1.10 -6.01 10.53
C ARG A 57 -0.28 -4.88 11.15
N ASN A 58 -0.92 -3.89 11.78
CA ASN A 58 -0.21 -2.74 12.35
C ASN A 58 0.55 -3.10 13.63
N ILE A 59 0.09 -4.07 14.44
CA ILE A 59 0.86 -4.59 15.58
C ILE A 59 2.18 -5.19 15.09
N ILE A 60 2.13 -6.11 14.13
CA ILE A 60 3.33 -6.78 13.63
C ILE A 60 4.24 -5.79 12.91
N ALA A 61 3.68 -4.89 12.08
CA ALA A 61 4.46 -3.84 11.43
C ALA A 61 5.16 -2.93 12.45
N LEU A 62 4.49 -2.54 13.54
CA LEU A 62 5.08 -1.73 14.60
C LEU A 62 6.20 -2.49 15.32
N LEU A 63 5.97 -3.76 15.70
CA LEU A 63 6.97 -4.59 16.36
C LEU A 63 8.23 -4.78 15.51
N LEU A 64 8.07 -4.88 14.19
CA LEU A 64 9.18 -4.97 13.25
C LEU A 64 9.86 -3.61 13.06
N LEU A 65 9.11 -2.53 12.81
CA LEU A 65 9.69 -1.22 12.47
C LEU A 65 10.28 -0.47 13.66
N ALA A 66 9.64 -0.53 14.84
CA ALA A 66 10.06 0.23 16.03
C ALA A 66 11.51 -0.01 16.47
N PRO A 67 12.02 -1.26 16.57
CA PRO A 67 13.42 -1.48 16.94
C PRO A 67 14.37 -0.92 15.86
N PHE A 68 14.09 -1.15 14.58
CA PHE A 68 14.92 -0.59 13.50
C PHE A 68 14.91 0.93 13.52
N ALA A 69 13.75 1.55 13.71
CA ALA A 69 13.65 3.00 13.84
C ALA A 69 14.48 3.53 15.02
N TYR A 70 14.43 2.87 16.18
CA TYR A 70 15.22 3.26 17.34
C TYR A 70 16.73 3.12 17.11
N PHE A 71 17.19 1.98 16.57
CA PHE A 71 18.62 1.71 16.43
C PHE A 71 19.25 2.42 15.23
N LEU A 72 18.56 2.51 14.09
CA LEU A 72 19.15 3.04 12.85
C LEU A 72 19.05 4.57 12.77
N GLU A 73 18.02 5.18 13.34
CA GLU A 73 17.77 6.62 13.18
C GLU A 73 17.97 7.41 14.48
N LYS A 74 18.56 6.79 15.52
CA LYS A 74 18.79 7.42 16.83
C LYS A 74 19.42 8.82 16.73
N LYS A 75 20.35 9.00 15.80
CA LYS A 75 21.10 10.25 15.60
C LYS A 75 20.39 11.26 14.69
N GLU A 76 19.54 10.80 13.78
CA GLU A 76 18.83 11.64 12.81
C GLU A 76 17.50 12.14 13.35
N ARG A 77 17.04 11.58 14.47
CA ARG A 77 15.73 11.81 15.08
C ARG A 77 15.68 13.14 15.85
N PRO A 78 14.88 14.14 15.40
CA PRO A 78 14.65 15.35 16.18
C PRO A 78 13.84 15.08 17.45
N ALA A 79 13.88 16.03 18.39
CA ALA A 79 13.04 15.99 19.58
C ALA A 79 11.55 15.98 19.20
N LEU A 80 10.77 15.15 19.91
CA LEU A 80 9.35 15.02 19.65
C LEU A 80 8.61 16.20 20.29
N THR A 81 8.04 17.07 19.45
CA THR A 81 7.21 18.20 19.90
C THR A 81 5.73 17.85 19.76
N LEU A 82 4.85 18.58 20.45
CA LEU A 82 3.40 18.39 20.31
C LEU A 82 2.94 18.58 18.85
N SER A 83 3.58 19.49 18.11
CA SER A 83 3.29 19.68 16.69
C SER A 83 3.56 18.42 15.86
N PHE A 84 4.69 17.73 16.12
CA PHE A 84 5.00 16.46 15.45
C PHE A 84 4.04 15.36 15.86
N VAL A 85 3.65 15.28 17.14
CA VAL A 85 2.64 14.31 17.62
C VAL A 85 1.34 14.47 16.84
N VAL A 86 0.82 15.69 16.74
CA VAL A 86 -0.42 15.97 15.99
C VAL A 86 -0.25 15.63 14.51
N GLN A 87 0.88 15.98 13.89
CA GLN A 87 1.16 15.63 12.50
C GLN A 87 1.20 14.12 12.28
N PHE A 88 1.85 13.35 13.15
CA PHE A 88 1.90 11.88 13.06
C PHE A 88 0.53 11.25 13.29
N PHE A 89 -0.27 11.78 14.21
CA PHE A 89 -1.64 11.34 14.44
C PHE A 89 -2.54 11.57 13.20
N LEU A 90 -2.46 12.75 12.59
CA LEU A 90 -3.20 13.06 11.36
C LEU A 90 -2.71 12.22 10.18
N LEU A 91 -1.40 12.03 10.07
CA LEU A 91 -0.80 11.19 9.04
C LEU A 91 -1.24 9.72 9.21
N ALA A 92 -1.39 9.26 10.45
CA ALA A 92 -1.93 7.93 10.75
C ALA A 92 -3.41 7.82 10.41
N LEU A 93 -4.21 8.85 10.73
CA LEU A 93 -5.62 8.89 10.41
C LEU A 93 -5.85 8.74 8.92
N VAL A 94 -5.08 9.47 8.10
CA VAL A 94 -5.20 9.44 6.65
C VAL A 94 -4.55 8.18 6.06
N GLY A 95 -3.31 7.88 6.41
CA GLY A 95 -2.51 6.83 5.75
C GLY A 95 -2.69 5.41 6.26
N ILE A 96 -3.20 5.25 7.48
CA ILE A 96 -3.48 3.95 8.07
C ILE A 96 -4.99 3.77 8.19
N THR A 97 -5.65 4.57 9.04
CA THR A 97 -7.05 4.35 9.42
C THR A 97 -8.01 4.47 8.24
N ALA A 98 -8.07 5.64 7.61
CA ALA A 98 -8.91 5.86 6.43
C ALA A 98 -8.45 5.00 5.26
N ASN A 99 -7.15 5.02 4.95
CA ASN A 99 -6.61 4.29 3.80
C ASN A 99 -6.88 2.78 3.84
N GLN A 100 -6.54 2.09 4.93
CA GLN A 100 -6.73 0.64 5.03
C GLN A 100 -8.21 0.29 5.24
N GLY A 101 -8.96 1.11 5.97
CA GLY A 101 -10.37 0.85 6.26
C GLY A 101 -11.22 0.93 5.00
N PHE A 102 -11.06 2.02 4.24
CA PHE A 102 -11.70 2.18 2.95
C PHE A 102 -11.27 1.11 1.94
N TYR A 103 -10.00 0.72 1.94
CA TYR A 103 -9.55 -0.38 1.10
C TYR A 103 -10.28 -1.69 1.41
N LEU A 104 -10.35 -2.12 2.67
CA LEU A 104 -10.97 -3.39 3.05
C LEU A 104 -12.48 -3.38 2.84
N LEU A 105 -13.16 -2.27 3.16
CA LEU A 105 -14.59 -2.11 2.88
C LEU A 105 -14.88 -2.07 1.37
N GLY A 106 -14.02 -1.41 0.60
CA GLY A 106 -14.10 -1.37 -0.86
C GLY A 106 -13.86 -2.74 -1.50
N LEU A 107 -12.81 -3.43 -1.07
CA LEU A 107 -12.44 -4.76 -1.56
C LEU A 107 -13.48 -5.81 -1.20
N ASP A 108 -14.12 -5.70 -0.04
CA ASP A 108 -15.22 -6.59 0.34
C ASP A 108 -16.37 -6.52 -0.67
N ASN A 109 -16.72 -5.31 -1.10
CA ASN A 109 -17.84 -5.03 -2.01
C ASN A 109 -17.48 -5.08 -3.51
N THR A 110 -16.20 -5.26 -3.84
CA THR A 110 -15.71 -5.30 -5.23
C THR A 110 -14.74 -6.47 -5.45
N SER A 111 -13.85 -6.38 -6.44
CA SER A 111 -12.86 -7.41 -6.76
C SER A 111 -11.42 -6.89 -6.59
N PRO A 112 -10.44 -7.78 -6.38
CA PRO A 112 -9.01 -7.43 -6.37
C PRO A 112 -8.57 -6.66 -7.62
N THR A 113 -9.07 -7.08 -8.79
CA THR A 113 -8.76 -6.46 -10.08
C THR A 113 -9.28 -5.03 -10.15
N PHE A 114 -10.51 -4.79 -9.69
CA PHE A 114 -11.08 -3.45 -9.67
C PHE A 114 -10.34 -2.54 -8.68
N ALA A 115 -10.04 -3.04 -7.48
CA ALA A 115 -9.25 -2.33 -6.48
C ALA A 115 -7.85 -1.97 -7.01
N SER A 116 -7.18 -2.88 -7.71
CA SER A 116 -5.89 -2.61 -8.34
C SER A 116 -6.00 -1.57 -9.46
N ALA A 117 -7.02 -1.69 -10.32
CA ALA A 117 -7.20 -0.77 -11.45
C ALA A 117 -7.45 0.68 -11.01
N ILE A 118 -8.28 0.89 -9.98
CA ILE A 118 -8.60 2.25 -9.52
C ILE A 118 -7.40 2.92 -8.82
N GLN A 119 -6.48 2.15 -8.23
CA GLN A 119 -5.24 2.70 -7.66
C GLN A 119 -4.30 3.31 -8.69
N ASN A 120 -4.43 2.96 -9.99
CA ASN A 120 -3.68 3.64 -11.04
C ASN A 120 -4.00 5.14 -11.12
N SER A 121 -5.10 5.61 -10.52
CA SER A 121 -5.43 7.03 -10.41
C SER A 121 -4.69 7.77 -9.27
N VAL A 122 -4.05 7.05 -8.32
CA VAL A 122 -3.35 7.65 -7.16
C VAL A 122 -2.30 8.67 -7.58
N PRO A 123 -1.42 8.44 -8.58
CA PRO A 123 -0.45 9.45 -9.02
C PRO A 123 -1.12 10.74 -9.53
N ALA A 124 -2.22 10.62 -10.29
CA ALA A 124 -2.96 11.77 -10.81
C ALA A 124 -3.63 12.57 -9.67
N ILE A 125 -4.29 11.88 -8.73
CA ILE A 125 -4.91 12.50 -7.55
C ILE A 125 -3.84 13.16 -6.66
N THR A 126 -2.70 12.49 -6.47
CA THR A 126 -1.55 13.00 -5.70
C THR A 126 -1.02 14.30 -6.31
N PHE A 127 -0.82 14.34 -7.63
CA PHE A 127 -0.36 15.54 -8.32
C PHE A 127 -1.37 16.69 -8.17
N LEU A 128 -2.66 16.43 -8.42
CA LEU A 128 -3.71 17.43 -8.28
C LEU A 128 -3.75 18.01 -6.85
N MET A 129 -3.70 17.15 -5.84
CA MET A 129 -3.72 17.58 -4.45
C MET A 129 -2.46 18.33 -4.03
N ALA A 130 -1.28 17.89 -4.49
CA ALA A 130 -0.03 18.63 -4.25
C ALA A 130 -0.05 20.03 -4.87
N ALA A 131 -0.68 20.18 -6.04
CA ALA A 131 -0.88 21.47 -6.70
C ALA A 131 -1.87 22.36 -5.94
N ILE A 132 -3.03 21.81 -5.51
CA ILE A 132 -4.05 22.53 -4.72
C ILE A 132 -3.46 23.03 -3.39
N LEU A 133 -2.71 22.16 -2.69
CA LEU A 133 -2.06 22.50 -1.42
C LEU A 133 -0.81 23.38 -1.59
N ARG A 134 -0.46 23.77 -2.83
CA ARG A 134 0.74 24.57 -3.18
C ARG A 134 2.05 24.00 -2.66
N ILE A 135 2.10 22.68 -2.42
CA ILE A 135 3.31 21.95 -2.02
C ILE A 135 4.24 21.81 -3.23
N GLU A 136 3.65 21.64 -4.43
CA GLU A 136 4.36 21.57 -5.69
C GLU A 136 4.09 22.83 -6.54
N GLN A 137 5.15 23.48 -7.04
CA GLN A 137 5.03 24.64 -7.92
C GLN A 137 4.90 24.16 -9.37
N VAL A 138 3.67 24.10 -9.90
CA VAL A 138 3.41 23.70 -11.29
C VAL A 138 3.80 24.85 -12.23
N ARG A 139 5.06 24.87 -12.66
CA ARG A 139 5.55 25.81 -13.66
C ARG A 139 5.26 25.30 -15.07
N LEU A 140 4.10 25.66 -15.64
CA LEU A 140 3.68 25.25 -16.99
C LEU A 140 4.66 25.70 -18.10
N ASN A 141 5.48 26.72 -17.84
CA ASN A 141 6.50 27.20 -18.77
C ASN A 141 7.77 26.33 -18.81
N ARG A 142 7.90 25.32 -17.93
CA ARG A 142 9.04 24.38 -17.93
C ARG A 142 8.61 23.02 -18.46
N LYS A 143 9.52 22.34 -19.18
CA LYS A 143 9.32 20.96 -19.67
C LYS A 143 8.91 20.00 -18.55
N ASP A 144 9.45 20.19 -17.34
CA ASP A 144 9.12 19.41 -16.14
C ASP A 144 7.67 19.59 -15.69
N GLY A 145 7.13 20.81 -15.80
CA GLY A 145 5.74 21.11 -15.45
C GLY A 145 4.76 20.56 -16.49
N LEU A 146 5.10 20.71 -17.78
CA LEU A 146 4.32 20.16 -18.88
C LEU A 146 4.27 18.62 -18.83
N ALA A 147 5.40 17.96 -18.53
CA ALA A 147 5.46 16.50 -18.36
C ALA A 147 4.54 16.00 -17.24
N LYS A 148 4.44 16.72 -16.11
CA LYS A 148 3.55 16.36 -14.99
C LYS A 148 2.07 16.46 -15.37
N VAL A 149 1.69 17.52 -16.09
CA VAL A 149 0.31 17.70 -16.56
C VAL A 149 -0.04 16.66 -17.61
N LEU A 150 0.82 16.43 -18.61
CA LEU A 150 0.59 15.39 -19.63
C LEU A 150 0.51 14.00 -19.01
N GLY A 151 1.38 13.67 -18.05
CA GLY A 151 1.32 12.41 -17.32
C GLY A 151 0.00 12.24 -16.55
N THR A 152 -0.52 13.31 -15.95
CA THR A 152 -1.82 13.31 -15.27
C THR A 152 -2.97 13.07 -16.25
N VAL A 153 -2.99 13.77 -17.38
CA VAL A 153 -4.00 13.60 -18.43
C VAL A 153 -3.96 12.17 -18.99
N LEU A 154 -2.76 11.65 -19.27
CA LEU A 154 -2.59 10.29 -19.79
C LEU A 154 -3.03 9.23 -18.78
N CYS A 155 -2.78 9.46 -17.48
CA CYS A 155 -3.22 8.59 -16.40
C CYS A 155 -4.75 8.54 -16.27
N VAL A 156 -5.42 9.70 -16.33
CA VAL A 156 -6.89 9.80 -16.34
C VAL A 156 -7.49 9.16 -17.59
N ALA A 157 -6.87 9.38 -18.76
CA ALA A 157 -7.29 8.76 -20.01
C ALA A 157 -7.13 7.24 -19.96
N GLY A 158 -5.99 6.72 -19.49
CA GLY A 158 -5.73 5.30 -19.32
C GLY A 158 -6.71 4.63 -18.37
N ALA A 159 -7.01 5.25 -17.22
CA ALA A 159 -8.03 4.75 -16.28
C ALA A 159 -9.43 4.73 -16.92
N SER A 160 -9.79 5.77 -17.67
CA SER A 160 -11.06 5.84 -18.41
C SER A 160 -11.17 4.73 -19.46
N VAL A 161 -10.10 4.48 -20.22
CA VAL A 161 -10.06 3.40 -21.22
C VAL A 161 -10.22 2.04 -20.55
N ILE A 162 -9.45 1.73 -19.49
CA ILE A 162 -9.58 0.45 -18.77
C ILE A 162 -11.00 0.24 -18.23
N THR A 163 -11.64 1.32 -17.77
CA THR A 163 -13.00 1.26 -17.19
C THR A 163 -14.09 1.08 -18.24
N LEU A 164 -13.96 1.75 -19.39
CA LEU A 164 -14.96 1.74 -20.46
C LEU A 164 -14.74 0.62 -21.49
N TYR A 165 -13.53 0.07 -21.56
CA TYR A 165 -13.18 -0.99 -22.51
C TYR A 165 -13.73 -2.34 -22.04
N LYS A 166 -14.81 -2.78 -22.68
CA LYS A 166 -15.31 -4.16 -22.56
C LYS A 166 -14.59 -5.04 -23.60
N GLY A 167 -13.47 -5.64 -23.21
CA GLY A 167 -12.76 -6.61 -24.04
C GLY A 167 -13.54 -7.92 -24.21
N PRO A 168 -13.24 -8.72 -25.25
CA PRO A 168 -13.84 -10.04 -25.43
C PRO A 168 -13.43 -10.98 -24.28
N THR A 169 -14.35 -11.84 -23.85
CA THR A 169 -14.12 -12.81 -22.77
C THR A 169 -13.07 -13.83 -23.22
N ILE A 170 -11.81 -13.65 -22.81
CA ILE A 170 -10.67 -14.50 -23.22
C ILE A 170 -10.76 -15.90 -22.58
N TYR A 171 -11.49 -16.03 -21.48
CA TYR A 171 -11.65 -17.30 -20.77
C TYR A 171 -13.11 -17.51 -20.35
N SER A 172 -13.81 -18.40 -21.05
CA SER A 172 -15.05 -19.01 -20.59
C SER A 172 -14.71 -20.44 -20.16
N PRO A 173 -14.69 -20.76 -18.85
CA PRO A 173 -14.51 -22.13 -18.43
C PRO A 173 -15.73 -22.95 -18.88
N SER A 174 -15.51 -23.85 -19.83
CA SER A 174 -16.51 -24.83 -20.26
C SER A 174 -16.90 -25.73 -19.08
N THR A 175 -18.22 -25.78 -18.83
CA THR A 175 -18.98 -26.88 -18.18
C THR A 175 -18.20 -27.84 -17.29
N ARG A 176 -18.35 -27.72 -15.95
CA ARG A 176 -17.82 -28.70 -14.99
C ARG A 176 -18.63 -28.76 -13.67
N PRO A 177 -18.42 -29.79 -12.82
CA PRO A 177 -19.44 -30.54 -12.07
C PRO A 177 -19.90 -29.86 -10.76
N PRO A 178 -20.92 -30.40 -10.07
CA PRO A 178 -21.70 -29.64 -9.08
C PRO A 178 -20.98 -29.15 -7.80
N ASN A 179 -19.79 -29.65 -7.42
CA ASN A 179 -19.37 -29.61 -6.00
C ASN A 179 -17.99 -29.00 -5.67
N THR A 180 -17.39 -28.15 -6.52
CA THR A 180 -16.15 -27.44 -6.13
C THR A 180 -16.18 -25.98 -6.60
N PRO A 181 -16.34 -24.98 -5.71
CA PRO A 181 -16.08 -23.59 -6.09
C PRO A 181 -14.57 -23.41 -6.32
N PRO A 182 -14.13 -22.97 -7.51
CA PRO A 182 -12.73 -22.64 -7.73
C PRO A 182 -12.39 -21.42 -6.90
N LEU A 183 -11.29 -21.47 -6.14
CA LEU A 183 -10.78 -20.34 -5.36
C LEU A 183 -10.73 -19.04 -6.20
N PHE A 184 -10.36 -19.15 -7.48
CA PHE A 184 -10.28 -18.04 -8.43
C PHE A 184 -11.64 -17.41 -8.81
N LEU A 185 -12.72 -18.19 -8.88
CA LEU A 185 -14.06 -17.67 -9.20
C LEU A 185 -14.71 -16.99 -7.98
N SER A 186 -14.46 -17.52 -6.77
CA SER A 186 -14.90 -16.89 -5.52
C SER A 186 -14.23 -15.53 -5.24
N LEU A 187 -13.01 -15.31 -5.75
CA LEU A 187 -12.33 -14.01 -5.64
C LEU A 187 -13.07 -12.90 -6.41
N GLY A 188 -13.80 -13.25 -7.48
CA GLY A 188 -14.55 -12.30 -8.32
C GLY A 188 -16.05 -12.22 -8.03
N ASP A 189 -16.62 -13.19 -7.31
CA ASP A 189 -18.07 -13.22 -7.04
C ASP A 189 -18.45 -12.18 -5.97
N ALA A 190 -19.26 -11.20 -6.37
CA ALA A 190 -19.82 -10.15 -5.52
C ALA A 190 -21.34 -10.34 -5.35
N LYS A 191 -21.87 -11.57 -5.50
CA LYS A 191 -23.28 -11.87 -5.28
C LYS A 191 -23.74 -11.36 -3.90
N GLY A 192 -24.68 -10.41 -3.91
CA GLY A 192 -25.30 -9.84 -2.70
C GLY A 192 -24.59 -8.61 -2.08
N LYS A 193 -23.53 -8.07 -2.71
CA LYS A 193 -22.77 -6.93 -2.17
C LYS A 193 -23.05 -5.63 -2.92
N ASN A 194 -22.99 -4.50 -2.20
CA ASN A 194 -23.30 -3.18 -2.75
C ASN A 194 -22.10 -2.63 -3.55
N TRP A 195 -22.05 -2.96 -4.84
CA TRP A 195 -20.97 -2.54 -5.74
C TRP A 195 -20.71 -1.02 -5.72
N THR A 196 -21.77 -0.21 -5.73
CA THR A 196 -21.67 1.27 -5.66
C THR A 196 -20.97 1.74 -4.38
N LEU A 197 -21.29 1.13 -3.24
CA LEU A 197 -20.65 1.44 -1.96
C LEU A 197 -19.17 1.04 -2.00
N GLY A 198 -18.87 -0.08 -2.64
CA GLY A 198 -17.50 -0.52 -2.93
C GLY A 198 -16.70 0.51 -3.73
N CYS A 199 -17.27 1.07 -4.79
CA CYS A 199 -16.65 2.15 -5.57
C CYS A 199 -16.38 3.40 -4.71
N ILE A 200 -17.35 3.84 -3.90
CA ILE A 200 -17.19 5.01 -3.02
C ILE A 200 -16.04 4.80 -2.04
N TYR A 201 -15.97 3.63 -1.40
CA TYR A 201 -14.87 3.30 -0.50
C TYR A 201 -13.53 3.26 -1.23
N LEU A 202 -13.44 2.65 -2.40
CA LEU A 202 -12.18 2.62 -3.14
C LEU A 202 -11.71 4.01 -3.64
N ILE A 203 -12.63 4.92 -3.95
CA ILE A 203 -12.29 6.34 -4.20
C ILE A 203 -11.73 6.96 -2.91
N GLY A 204 -12.38 6.72 -1.77
CA GLY A 204 -11.88 7.16 -0.46
C GLY A 204 -10.48 6.62 -0.14
N HIS A 205 -10.20 5.36 -0.50
CA HIS A 205 -8.87 4.75 -0.40
C HIS A 205 -7.84 5.50 -1.25
N CYS A 206 -8.12 5.74 -2.53
CA CYS A 206 -7.19 6.47 -3.42
C CYS A 206 -6.93 7.91 -2.95
N LEU A 207 -7.96 8.61 -2.46
CA LEU A 207 -7.84 9.95 -1.87
C LEU A 207 -6.98 9.93 -0.60
N SER A 208 -7.21 8.95 0.28
CA SER A 208 -6.46 8.80 1.52
C SER A 208 -4.99 8.48 1.27
N TRP A 209 -4.70 7.55 0.35
CA TRP A 209 -3.31 7.24 -0.03
C TRP A 209 -2.62 8.47 -0.62
N SER A 210 -3.26 9.14 -1.58
CA SER A 210 -2.72 10.37 -2.16
C SER A 210 -2.48 11.43 -1.08
N GLY A 211 -3.41 11.57 -0.12
CA GLY A 211 -3.33 12.56 0.96
C GLY A 211 -2.15 12.28 1.87
N TRP A 212 -1.96 11.01 2.21
CA TRP A 212 -0.81 10.57 2.96
C TRP A 212 0.51 10.86 2.24
N LEU A 213 0.63 10.56 0.95
CA LEU A 213 1.84 10.86 0.16
C LEU A 213 2.16 12.35 0.15
N VAL A 214 1.15 13.20 -0.06
CA VAL A 214 1.32 14.67 -0.13
C VAL A 214 1.67 15.25 1.24
N LEU A 215 0.99 14.82 2.31
CA LEU A 215 1.21 15.31 3.67
C LEU A 215 2.49 14.78 4.31
N GLN A 216 2.95 13.59 3.92
CA GLN A 216 4.17 12.99 4.45
C GLN A 216 5.42 13.76 4.01
N ALA A 217 5.46 14.29 2.78
CA ALA A 217 6.61 15.00 2.23
C ALA A 217 7.09 16.20 3.10
N PRO A 218 6.24 17.16 3.51
CA PRO A 218 6.66 18.26 4.37
C PRO A 218 7.03 17.81 5.80
N VAL A 219 6.41 16.74 6.32
CA VAL A 219 6.75 16.16 7.62
C VAL A 219 8.18 15.59 7.58
N LEU A 220 8.52 14.81 6.56
CA LEU A 220 9.86 14.23 6.40
C LEU A 220 10.95 15.28 6.14
N LYS A 221 10.61 16.46 5.62
CA LYS A 221 11.55 17.60 5.54
C LYS A 221 11.92 18.15 6.92
N LYS A 222 10.98 18.15 7.87
CA LYS A 222 11.19 18.64 9.24
C LYS A 222 11.68 17.56 10.19
N TYR A 223 11.35 16.30 9.90
CA TYR A 223 11.69 15.12 10.69
C TYR A 223 12.33 14.06 9.78
N PRO A 224 13.65 14.15 9.51
CA PRO A 224 14.34 13.36 8.49
C PRO A 224 14.59 11.89 8.86
N ALA A 225 13.81 11.32 9.77
CA ALA A 225 13.91 9.95 10.26
C ALA A 225 12.68 9.14 9.77
N ARG A 226 12.80 8.51 8.61
CA ARG A 226 11.69 7.87 7.87
C ARG A 226 11.10 6.67 8.61
N LEU A 227 11.94 5.78 9.13
CA LEU A 227 11.50 4.60 9.89
C LEU A 227 10.77 5.04 11.17
N SER A 228 11.23 6.12 11.79
CA SER A 228 10.62 6.71 12.98
C SER A 228 9.26 7.33 12.66
N VAL A 229 9.14 8.13 11.59
CA VAL A 229 7.84 8.68 11.15
C VAL A 229 6.86 7.56 10.85
N THR A 230 7.28 6.52 10.12
CA THR A 230 6.42 5.36 9.85
C THR A 230 6.03 4.63 11.14
N SER A 231 6.97 4.42 12.07
CA SER A 231 6.68 3.77 13.35
C SER A 231 5.66 4.56 14.18
N TYR A 232 5.77 5.89 14.26
CA TYR A 232 4.76 6.72 14.91
C TYR A 232 3.40 6.67 14.20
N THR A 233 3.43 6.68 12.88
CA THR A 233 2.21 6.58 12.06
C THR A 233 1.51 5.24 12.30
N CYS A 234 2.26 4.13 12.34
CA CYS A 234 1.74 2.81 12.69
C CYS A 234 1.23 2.75 14.12
N PHE A 235 1.92 3.36 15.08
CA PHE A 235 1.49 3.42 16.48
C PHE A 235 0.16 4.16 16.65
N PHE A 236 0.03 5.37 16.12
CA PHE A 236 -1.23 6.12 16.20
C PHE A 236 -2.33 5.46 15.39
N GLY A 237 -1.99 4.89 14.23
CA GLY A 237 -2.95 4.19 13.37
C GLY A 237 -3.48 2.93 14.03
N LEU A 238 -2.63 2.18 14.74
CA LEU A 238 -3.02 1.04 15.56
C LEU A 238 -4.01 1.48 16.63
N ILE A 239 -3.73 2.55 17.38
CA ILE A 239 -4.63 3.05 18.42
C ILE A 239 -6.00 3.43 17.83
N GLN A 240 -6.00 4.21 16.74
CA GLN A 240 -7.22 4.65 16.06
C GLN A 240 -8.06 3.46 15.58
N PHE A 241 -7.44 2.50 14.90
CA PHE A 241 -8.13 1.29 14.45
C PHE A 241 -8.60 0.41 15.58
N LEU A 242 -7.79 0.25 16.63
CA LEU A 242 -8.15 -0.55 17.79
C LEU A 242 -9.38 0.01 18.47
N ILE A 243 -9.47 1.34 18.64
CA ILE A 243 -10.66 2.01 19.16
C ILE A 243 -11.87 1.72 18.27
N ILE A 244 -11.75 1.90 16.95
CA ILE A 244 -12.84 1.63 16.00
C ILE A 244 -13.27 0.15 16.06
N ALA A 245 -12.31 -0.77 16.05
CA ALA A 245 -12.54 -2.21 16.10
C ALA A 245 -13.23 -2.62 17.41
N LEU A 246 -12.79 -2.12 18.57
CA LEU A 246 -13.41 -2.44 19.86
C LEU A 246 -14.85 -1.90 19.98
N VAL A 247 -15.15 -0.76 19.34
CA VAL A 247 -16.49 -0.17 19.36
C VAL A 247 -17.45 -0.93 18.44
N ILE A 248 -17.00 -1.28 17.22
CA ILE A 248 -17.83 -1.89 16.19
C ILE A 248 -17.87 -3.42 16.33
N GLU A 249 -16.72 -4.06 16.55
CA GLU A 249 -16.56 -5.50 16.61
C GLU A 249 -16.60 -5.99 18.07
N ARG A 250 -17.81 -6.00 18.63
CA ARG A 250 -18.06 -6.42 20.02
C ARG A 250 -18.01 -7.94 20.22
N ASN A 251 -18.05 -8.72 19.14
CA ASN A 251 -17.99 -10.17 19.21
C ASN A 251 -16.54 -10.64 19.38
N SER A 252 -16.24 -11.33 20.47
CA SER A 252 -14.90 -11.85 20.75
C SER A 252 -14.41 -12.87 19.71
N GLN A 253 -15.32 -13.57 19.03
CA GLN A 253 -14.95 -14.53 17.98
C GLN A 253 -14.28 -13.86 16.78
N ALA A 254 -14.63 -12.60 16.48
CA ALA A 254 -14.00 -11.86 15.38
C ALA A 254 -12.52 -11.52 15.63
N TRP A 255 -12.07 -11.63 16.89
CA TRP A 255 -10.69 -11.44 17.33
C TRP A 255 -9.89 -12.75 17.38
N LEU A 256 -10.51 -13.89 17.08
CA LEU A 256 -9.81 -15.16 17.01
C LEU A 256 -9.31 -15.38 15.58
N ILE A 257 -8.04 -15.80 15.47
CA ILE A 257 -7.48 -16.30 14.22
C ILE A 257 -7.74 -17.81 14.21
N HIS A 258 -8.59 -18.27 13.29
CA HIS A 258 -9.11 -19.64 13.28
C HIS A 258 -8.23 -20.60 12.47
N SER A 259 -7.38 -20.09 11.58
CA SER A 259 -6.55 -20.93 10.70
C SER A 259 -5.17 -20.36 10.41
N GLY A 260 -4.23 -21.25 10.05
CA GLY A 260 -2.91 -20.85 9.58
C GLY A 260 -2.93 -20.02 8.30
N ALA A 261 -3.98 -20.18 7.47
CA ALA A 261 -4.17 -19.38 6.25
C ALA A 261 -4.54 -17.92 6.57
N GLU A 262 -5.34 -17.70 7.61
CA GLU A 262 -5.65 -16.36 8.11
C GLU A 262 -4.39 -15.68 8.64
N LEU A 263 -3.59 -16.40 9.43
CA LEU A 263 -2.31 -15.91 9.94
C LEU A 263 -1.33 -15.57 8.82
N PHE A 264 -1.19 -16.46 7.82
CA PHE A 264 -0.37 -16.21 6.64
C PHE A 264 -0.80 -14.93 5.90
N SER A 265 -2.11 -14.72 5.75
CA SER A 265 -2.64 -13.53 5.07
C SER A 265 -2.27 -12.23 5.81
N VAL A 266 -2.31 -12.26 7.15
CA VAL A 266 -1.84 -11.13 7.97
C VAL A 266 -0.34 -10.89 7.76
N PHE A 267 0.49 -11.93 7.82
CA PHE A 267 1.94 -11.78 7.62
C PHE A 267 2.29 -11.27 6.23
N TYR A 268 1.65 -11.79 5.18
CA TYR A 268 1.86 -11.32 3.81
C TYR A 268 1.53 -9.82 3.68
N ALA A 269 0.43 -9.37 4.30
CA ALA A 269 0.03 -7.96 4.32
C ALA A 269 1.02 -7.04 5.04
N VAL A 270 1.79 -7.56 6.00
CA VAL A 270 2.86 -6.83 6.69
C VAL A 270 4.08 -6.67 5.80
N SER A 271 4.46 -7.71 5.06
CA SER A 271 5.61 -7.66 4.14
C SER A 271 5.46 -6.56 3.10
N ASP A 272 4.26 -6.36 2.56
CA ASP A 272 3.94 -5.27 1.64
C ASP A 272 4.21 -3.88 2.24
N SER A 273 3.76 -3.64 3.49
CA SER A 273 3.99 -2.38 4.20
C SER A 273 5.46 -2.08 4.45
N ILE A 274 6.26 -3.11 4.75
CA ILE A 274 7.69 -2.95 5.07
C ILE A 274 8.50 -2.72 3.80
N ASN A 275 8.16 -3.40 2.69
CA ASN A 275 8.82 -3.22 1.40
C ASN A 275 8.73 -1.78 0.88
N PHE A 276 7.57 -1.12 1.06
CA PHE A 276 7.41 0.30 0.70
C PHE A 276 8.41 1.20 1.44
N VAL A 277 8.63 0.96 2.73
CA VAL A 277 9.51 1.76 3.58
C VAL A 277 10.98 1.52 3.24
N LEU A 278 11.36 0.27 2.96
CA LEU A 278 12.73 -0.12 2.65
C LEU A 278 13.20 0.40 1.28
N ILE A 279 12.34 0.35 0.25
CA ILE A 279 12.69 0.84 -1.10
C ILE A 279 12.87 2.36 -1.11
N HIS A 280 12.12 3.10 -0.29
CA HIS A 280 12.31 4.54 -0.14
C HIS A 280 13.58 4.94 0.63
N ARG A 281 14.35 3.98 1.15
CA ARG A 281 15.64 4.22 1.81
C ARG A 281 16.84 4.07 0.88
N VAL A 282 16.65 3.62 -0.37
CA VAL A 282 17.74 3.61 -1.36
C VAL A 282 18.23 5.05 -1.53
N PRO A 283 19.50 5.35 -1.22
CA PRO A 283 20.05 6.69 -1.37
C PRO A 283 19.92 7.10 -2.84
N ARG A 284 19.39 8.30 -3.07
CA ARG A 284 19.46 8.99 -4.37
C ARG A 284 20.83 9.61 -4.55
#